data_AF-A0A7M3Z660-F1
#
_entry.id   AF-A0A7M3Z660-F1
#
_cell.length_a   1.000
_cell.length_b   1.000
_cell.length_c   1.000
_cell.angle_alpha   90.00
_cell.angle_beta   90.00
_cell.angle_gamma   90.00
#
_symmetry.space_group_name_H-M   'P 1'
#
loop_
_entity.id
_entity.type
_entity.pdbx_description
1 polymer ?
#
loop_
_entity_poly.entity_id
_entity_poly.type
_entity_poly.pdbx_seq_one_letter_code
_entity_poly.pdbx_strand_id
1 'polypeptide(L)'
;MAEAEKSSLSLEAWLMIGLLVSVVLSTAVIAIVSAGKTTVFSPYENGSEYEEQQLTFMRDSLEDFTVANTMSTPMLVNDWQNPHRTLLVIAAPEKPFDAAEAAAIHDFVTERAGKVILASNSTNAQLVAEEFGVKYFDAPVRDDINTGRYYEVTNDNGDRISPDTKKLWSVASVTRDVSTMGDEKAVPCSEDDVRQENVQNCRIPVLFHRPTAIQVLDEQADEGRDVHVLASASTSAEIDAGKGESNPTLGEGETGLIIRIDYPGQTVLDQRSLELGGDIGEISATGSIVFVSDHSVLANHLWDQDYAEATGKQQCDSELYIQFGHMCWDTDSEGLNKGLGDTTWRGNEAFFTALVNDMMEFDNKELSATISRNTASFNVVFDESRHVSSTLSMPFTEAMGAIVLLTSDGVLKWLIILNLFALLAIAIMVVPEKENWRHVFD
;
A
#
# COMPACT_ATOMS: atom_id res chain seq x y z
N MET A 1 -48.19 -54.17 15.83
CA MET A 1 -46.81 -53.97 15.36
C MET A 1 -46.85 -52.76 14.45
N ALA A 2 -46.21 -51.67 14.87
CA ALA A 2 -46.14 -50.45 14.09
C ALA A 2 -44.99 -50.61 13.07
N GLU A 3 -45.31 -50.68 11.78
CA GLU A 3 -44.34 -50.44 10.74
C GLU A 3 -44.18 -48.94 10.59
N ALA A 4 -42.95 -48.48 10.84
CA ALA A 4 -42.55 -47.09 10.75
C ALA A 4 -42.52 -46.65 9.27
N GLU A 5 -43.34 -45.65 8.96
CA GLU A 5 -43.32 -44.96 7.67
C GLU A 5 -42.02 -44.12 7.59
N LYS A 6 -41.04 -44.63 6.84
CA LYS A 6 -39.75 -43.96 6.64
C LYS A 6 -39.93 -42.89 5.57
N SER A 7 -40.18 -41.63 5.98
CA SER A 7 -40.22 -40.50 5.04
C SER A 7 -38.83 -40.30 4.44
N SER A 8 -38.61 -40.77 3.22
CA SER A 8 -37.41 -40.44 2.46
C SER A 8 -37.49 -38.98 2.04
N LEU A 9 -36.67 -38.12 2.68
CA LEU A 9 -36.44 -36.74 2.24
C LEU A 9 -36.11 -36.73 0.73
N SER A 10 -36.73 -35.83 -0.02
CA SER A 10 -36.47 -35.67 -1.45
C SER A 10 -35.01 -35.30 -1.70
N LEU A 11 -34.48 -35.61 -2.89
CA LEU A 11 -33.11 -35.29 -3.28
C LEU A 11 -32.80 -33.79 -3.11
N GLU A 12 -33.79 -32.92 -3.38
CA GLU A 12 -33.71 -31.47 -3.15
C GLU A 12 -33.55 -31.12 -1.66
N ALA A 13 -34.24 -31.84 -0.77
CA ALA A 13 -34.09 -31.62 0.67
C ALA A 13 -32.71 -32.05 1.17
N TRP A 14 -32.15 -33.13 0.63
CA TRP A 14 -30.77 -33.54 0.94
C TRP A 14 -29.73 -32.56 0.42
N LEU A 15 -29.92 -31.99 -0.78
CA LEU A 15 -29.06 -30.96 -1.34
C LEU A 15 -29.15 -29.66 -0.52
N MET A 16 -30.34 -29.23 -0.14
CA MET A 16 -30.56 -28.05 0.72
C MET A 16 -29.92 -28.23 2.10
N ILE A 17 -30.07 -29.40 2.71
CA ILE A 17 -29.42 -29.72 3.99
C ILE A 17 -27.90 -29.76 3.83
N GLY A 18 -27.39 -30.35 2.76
CA GLY A 18 -25.95 -30.39 2.47
C GLY A 18 -25.35 -28.99 2.32
N LEU A 19 -26.03 -28.10 1.59
CA LEU A 19 -25.62 -26.72 1.39
C LEU A 19 -25.72 -25.90 2.68
N LEU A 20 -26.80 -26.04 3.45
CA LEU A 20 -26.94 -25.39 4.76
C LEU A 20 -25.83 -25.84 5.73
N VAL A 21 -25.56 -27.14 5.78
CA VAL A 21 -24.52 -27.70 6.66
C VAL A 21 -23.14 -27.25 6.20
N SER A 22 -22.85 -27.20 4.89
CA SER A 22 -21.56 -26.72 4.39
C SER A 22 -21.35 -25.25 4.66
N VAL A 23 -22.39 -24.41 4.48
CA VAL A 23 -22.33 -22.98 4.80
C VAL A 23 -22.12 -22.78 6.30
N VAL A 24 -22.86 -23.49 7.15
CA VAL A 24 -22.69 -23.36 8.61
C VAL A 24 -21.30 -23.82 9.06
N LEU A 25 -20.77 -24.93 8.51
CA LEU A 25 -19.42 -25.41 8.81
C LEU A 25 -18.34 -24.45 8.31
N SER A 26 -18.45 -23.92 7.09
CA SER A 26 -17.49 -22.94 6.58
C SER A 26 -17.51 -21.67 7.43
N THR A 27 -18.69 -21.16 7.77
CA THR A 27 -18.84 -19.98 8.63
C THR A 27 -18.23 -20.22 10.02
N ALA A 28 -18.46 -21.41 10.61
CA ALA A 28 -17.91 -21.75 11.92
C ALA A 28 -16.38 -21.92 11.90
N VAL A 29 -15.82 -22.55 10.85
CA VAL A 29 -14.36 -22.69 10.69
C VAL A 29 -13.72 -21.31 10.51
N ILE A 30 -14.30 -20.45 9.67
CA ILE A 30 -13.82 -19.07 9.47
C ILE A 30 -13.91 -18.28 10.78
N ALA A 31 -15.01 -18.37 11.52
CA ALA A 31 -15.18 -17.72 12.81
C ALA A 31 -14.14 -18.20 13.85
N ILE A 32 -13.77 -19.48 13.86
CA ILE A 32 -12.73 -20.01 14.75
C ILE A 32 -11.33 -19.55 14.34
N VAL A 33 -11.04 -19.48 13.03
CA VAL A 33 -9.73 -19.03 12.50
C VAL A 33 -9.55 -17.51 12.65
N SER A 34 -10.65 -16.76 12.63
CA SER A 34 -10.66 -15.29 12.83
C SER A 34 -10.86 -14.89 14.30
N ALA A 35 -11.35 -15.79 15.17
CA ALA A 35 -11.48 -15.53 16.60
C ALA A 35 -10.10 -15.25 17.22
N GLY A 36 -9.89 -14.01 17.63
CA GLY A 36 -8.65 -13.54 18.25
C GLY A 36 -7.69 -12.81 17.31
N LYS A 37 -8.04 -12.61 16.03
CA LYS A 37 -7.32 -11.68 15.14
C LYS A 37 -8.00 -10.31 15.21
N THR A 38 -7.26 -9.30 15.64
CA THR A 38 -7.69 -7.90 15.65
C THR A 38 -7.16 -7.23 14.39
N THR A 39 -8.02 -6.54 13.64
CA THR A 39 -7.58 -5.62 12.58
C THR A 39 -6.93 -4.42 13.22
N VAL A 40 -5.67 -4.19 12.89
CA VAL A 40 -4.91 -3.06 13.42
C VAL A 40 -4.95 -1.88 12.45
N PHE A 41 -4.96 -2.17 11.15
CA PHE A 41 -5.07 -1.18 10.08
C PHE A 41 -6.42 -1.40 9.39
N SER A 42 -7.42 -0.58 9.70
CA SER A 42 -8.68 -0.58 8.96
C SER A 42 -9.46 0.71 9.20
N PRO A 43 -10.01 1.36 8.16
CA PRO A 43 -10.84 2.56 8.26
C PRO A 43 -12.17 2.31 8.99
N TYR A 44 -12.50 1.06 9.31
CA TYR A 44 -13.67 0.69 10.10
C TYR A 44 -13.35 0.47 11.58
N GLU A 45 -12.08 0.41 11.96
CA GLU A 45 -11.65 0.29 13.35
C GLU A 45 -11.48 1.68 13.97
N ASN A 46 -12.57 2.19 14.54
CA ASN A 46 -12.62 3.45 15.28
C ASN A 46 -12.39 3.25 16.80
N GLY A 47 -11.73 2.16 17.18
CA GLY A 47 -11.42 1.89 18.58
C GLY A 47 -10.25 2.75 19.06
N SER A 48 -10.38 3.35 20.25
CA SER A 48 -9.30 4.13 20.89
C SER A 48 -8.03 3.31 21.19
N GLU A 49 -8.07 1.99 21.02
CA GLU A 49 -6.95 1.07 21.28
C GLU A 49 -5.91 1.06 20.15
N TYR A 50 -6.29 1.45 18.92
CA TYR A 50 -5.42 1.40 17.73
C TYR A 50 -5.36 2.72 16.94
N GLU A 51 -5.77 3.83 17.55
CA GLU A 51 -5.82 5.15 16.90
C GLU A 51 -4.45 5.58 16.33
N GLU A 52 -3.37 5.30 17.07
CA GLU A 52 -1.99 5.60 16.65
C GLU A 52 -1.58 4.88 15.36
N GLN A 53 -2.17 3.71 15.10
CA GLN A 53 -1.84 2.84 13.98
C GLN A 53 -2.75 3.06 12.77
N GLN A 54 -3.82 3.85 12.89
CA GLN A 54 -4.69 4.15 11.74
C GLN A 54 -4.00 5.05 10.71
N LEU A 55 -4.57 5.10 9.49
CA LEU A 55 -4.14 5.96 8.38
C LEU A 55 -4.99 7.23 8.25
N THR A 56 -5.71 7.63 9.30
CA THR A 56 -6.70 8.72 9.23
C THR A 56 -6.06 10.04 8.82
N PHE A 57 -4.94 10.44 9.44
CA PHE A 57 -4.27 11.70 9.10
C PHE A 57 -3.72 11.71 7.68
N MET A 58 -3.22 10.57 7.20
CA MET A 58 -2.83 10.43 5.80
C MET A 58 -4.01 10.69 4.87
N ARG A 59 -5.19 10.14 5.15
CA ARG A 59 -6.36 10.35 4.30
C ARG A 59 -6.80 11.81 4.30
N ASP A 60 -6.79 12.45 5.46
CA ASP A 60 -7.19 13.85 5.63
C ASP A 60 -6.21 14.79 4.88
N SER A 61 -4.91 14.48 4.86
CA SER A 61 -3.92 15.24 4.07
C SER A 61 -4.08 15.12 2.55
N LEU A 62 -4.81 14.10 2.09
CA LEU A 62 -5.02 13.80 0.67
C LEU A 62 -6.41 14.20 0.18
N GLU A 63 -7.15 15.04 0.92
CA GLU A 63 -8.51 15.51 0.60
C GLU A 63 -8.62 16.23 -0.76
N ASP A 64 -7.51 16.78 -1.26
CA ASP A 64 -7.46 17.43 -2.58
C ASP A 64 -7.59 16.42 -3.74
N PHE A 65 -7.39 15.12 -3.47
CA PHE A 65 -7.55 14.03 -4.43
C PHE A 65 -8.94 13.39 -4.32
N THR A 66 -9.33 12.61 -5.35
CA THR A 66 -10.47 11.69 -5.20
C THR A 66 -10.03 10.46 -4.41
N VAL A 67 -10.29 10.44 -3.10
CA VAL A 67 -9.93 9.33 -2.21
C VAL A 67 -11.01 8.25 -2.18
N ALA A 68 -10.61 6.98 -2.37
CA ALA A 68 -11.50 5.81 -2.30
C ALA A 68 -10.83 4.64 -1.58
N ASN A 69 -11.64 3.62 -1.22
CA ASN A 69 -11.16 2.36 -0.65
C ASN A 69 -11.60 1.20 -1.54
N THR A 70 -10.74 0.21 -1.75
CA THR A 70 -11.11 -1.05 -2.42
C THR A 70 -11.10 -2.20 -1.43
N MET A 71 -12.24 -2.87 -1.26
CA MET A 71 -12.35 -4.13 -0.52
C MET A 71 -12.17 -5.36 -1.42
N SER A 72 -12.20 -5.13 -2.74
CA SER A 72 -11.98 -6.15 -3.77
C SER A 72 -10.50 -6.33 -4.03
N THR A 73 -10.13 -7.56 -4.38
CA THR A 73 -8.74 -7.94 -4.67
C THR A 73 -8.10 -6.99 -5.70
N PRO A 74 -6.78 -6.77 -5.63
CA PRO A 74 -6.05 -5.91 -6.56
C PRO A 74 -6.21 -6.33 -8.02
N MET A 75 -6.77 -7.50 -8.35
CA MET A 75 -7.08 -7.87 -9.73
C MET A 75 -8.05 -6.91 -10.45
N LEU A 76 -8.79 -6.06 -9.72
CA LEU A 76 -9.66 -5.05 -10.32
C LEU A 76 -8.98 -3.73 -10.67
N VAL A 77 -7.70 -3.53 -10.32
CA VAL A 77 -6.97 -2.31 -10.70
C VAL A 77 -6.93 -2.12 -12.22
N ASN A 78 -6.97 -3.24 -12.94
CA ASN A 78 -7.02 -3.31 -14.40
C ASN A 78 -8.39 -2.95 -15.00
N ASP A 79 -9.42 -2.71 -14.19
CA ASP A 79 -10.72 -2.22 -14.68
C ASP A 79 -10.95 -0.74 -14.31
N TRP A 80 -9.98 -0.10 -13.66
CA TRP A 80 -10.10 1.31 -13.26
C TRP A 80 -10.02 2.25 -14.46
N GLN A 81 -10.82 3.30 -14.40
CA GLN A 81 -10.78 4.36 -15.41
C GLN A 81 -9.56 5.24 -15.18
N ASN A 82 -8.76 5.45 -16.21
CA ASN A 82 -7.54 6.27 -16.18
C ASN A 82 -6.52 5.80 -15.12
N PRO A 83 -6.00 4.57 -15.25
CA PRO A 83 -5.06 3.98 -14.29
C PRO A 83 -3.81 4.85 -14.09
N HIS A 84 -3.33 5.52 -15.14
CA HIS A 84 -2.17 6.41 -15.08
C HIS A 84 -2.31 7.63 -14.15
N ARG A 85 -3.54 8.00 -13.78
CA ARG A 85 -3.86 9.07 -12.81
C ARG A 85 -4.31 8.51 -11.45
N THR A 86 -4.03 7.24 -11.18
CA THR A 86 -4.50 6.53 -10.00
C THR A 86 -3.32 5.96 -9.22
N LEU A 87 -3.28 6.29 -7.93
CA LEU A 87 -2.36 5.75 -6.96
C LEU A 87 -3.07 4.72 -6.06
N LEU A 88 -2.52 3.52 -5.99
CA LEU A 88 -2.92 2.49 -5.05
C LEU A 88 -2.00 2.50 -3.83
N VAL A 89 -2.57 2.67 -2.64
CA VAL A 89 -1.85 2.59 -1.36
C VAL A 89 -2.18 1.25 -0.71
N ILE A 90 -1.15 0.43 -0.50
CA ILE A 90 -1.24 -0.85 0.19
C ILE A 90 -0.39 -0.76 1.45
N ALA A 91 -1.01 -0.75 2.61
CA ALA A 91 -0.34 -0.65 3.90
C ALA A 91 -0.58 -1.90 4.73
N ALA A 92 0.46 -2.42 5.37
CA ALA A 92 0.37 -3.52 6.33
C ALA A 92 -0.46 -4.74 5.84
N PRO A 93 -0.17 -5.34 4.66
CA PRO A 93 -0.94 -6.48 4.19
C PRO A 93 -0.86 -7.64 5.19
N GLU A 94 -2.01 -8.05 5.77
CA GLU A 94 -2.08 -9.09 6.80
C GLU A 94 -2.21 -10.51 6.23
N LYS A 95 -2.48 -10.61 4.92
CA LYS A 95 -2.53 -11.84 4.14
C LYS A 95 -1.58 -11.72 2.94
N PRO A 96 -0.91 -12.82 2.54
CA PRO A 96 -0.09 -12.81 1.33
C PRO A 96 -0.96 -12.59 0.09
N PHE A 97 -0.37 -11.97 -0.93
CA PHE A 97 -0.94 -11.93 -2.28
C PHE A 97 -0.82 -13.30 -2.93
N ASP A 98 -1.72 -13.62 -3.85
CA ASP A 98 -1.49 -14.71 -4.78
C ASP A 98 -0.76 -14.23 -6.06
N ALA A 99 -0.36 -15.17 -6.91
CA ALA A 99 0.37 -14.86 -8.13
C ALA A 99 -0.46 -14.05 -9.15
N ALA A 100 -1.79 -14.20 -9.16
CA ALA A 100 -2.65 -13.46 -10.09
C ALA A 100 -2.84 -12.01 -9.62
N GLU A 101 -2.93 -11.80 -8.31
CA GLU A 101 -2.96 -10.47 -7.71
C GLU A 101 -1.63 -9.73 -7.88
N ALA A 102 -0.50 -10.42 -7.70
CA ALA A 102 0.83 -9.87 -7.95
C ALA A 102 1.01 -9.46 -9.42
N ALA A 103 0.65 -10.34 -10.36
CA ALA A 103 0.69 -10.03 -11.79
C ALA A 103 -0.24 -8.86 -12.17
N ALA A 104 -1.43 -8.76 -11.57
CA ALA A 104 -2.33 -7.64 -11.84
C ALA A 104 -1.77 -6.29 -11.36
N ILE A 105 -1.06 -6.26 -10.22
CA ILE A 105 -0.35 -5.06 -9.76
C ILE A 105 0.82 -4.74 -10.68
N HIS A 106 1.53 -5.76 -11.17
CA HIS A 106 2.59 -5.58 -12.17
C HIS A 106 2.06 -4.93 -13.44
N ASP A 107 1.04 -5.52 -14.08
CA ASP A 107 0.41 -4.97 -15.30
C ASP A 107 -0.14 -3.54 -15.09
N PHE A 108 -0.70 -3.27 -13.91
CA PHE A 108 -1.20 -1.95 -13.54
C PHE A 108 -0.10 -0.89 -13.60
N VAL A 109 1.09 -1.23 -13.14
CA VAL A 109 2.25 -0.34 -13.14
C VAL A 109 2.91 -0.32 -14.52
N THR A 110 3.17 -1.48 -15.13
CA THR A 110 4.05 -1.61 -16.30
C THR A 110 3.35 -1.44 -17.65
N GLU A 111 2.04 -1.70 -17.73
CA GLU A 111 1.26 -1.59 -18.97
C GLU A 111 0.28 -0.41 -18.97
N ARG A 112 -0.07 0.11 -17.79
CA ARG A 112 -1.17 1.06 -17.60
C ARG A 112 -0.76 2.36 -16.90
N ALA A 113 0.54 2.50 -16.62
CA ALA A 113 1.18 3.63 -15.97
C ALA A 113 0.60 3.97 -14.58
N GLY A 114 -0.03 2.99 -13.93
CA GLY A 114 -0.57 3.10 -12.59
C GLY A 114 0.53 3.30 -11.55
N LYS A 115 0.14 3.89 -10.41
CA LYS A 115 1.06 4.24 -9.34
C LYS A 115 0.76 3.39 -8.11
N VAL A 116 1.78 2.89 -7.41
CA VAL A 116 1.60 2.04 -6.22
C VAL A 116 2.56 2.45 -5.11
N ILE A 117 2.06 2.55 -3.87
CA ILE A 117 2.89 2.56 -2.65
C ILE A 117 2.56 1.31 -1.86
N LEU A 118 3.54 0.43 -1.68
CA LEU A 118 3.44 -0.81 -0.90
C LEU A 118 4.31 -0.71 0.35
N ALA A 119 3.68 -0.48 1.49
CA ALA A 119 4.34 -0.35 2.79
C ALA A 119 4.11 -1.62 3.62
N SER A 120 5.19 -2.37 3.90
CA SER A 120 5.12 -3.64 4.64
C SER A 120 6.41 -3.88 5.41
N ASN A 121 6.29 -4.45 6.60
CA ASN A 121 7.40 -4.98 7.39
C ASN A 121 7.36 -6.52 7.48
N SER A 122 6.63 -7.16 6.56
CA SER A 122 6.43 -8.61 6.52
C SER A 122 6.58 -9.16 5.10
N THR A 123 6.79 -10.46 5.01
CA THR A 123 6.90 -11.19 3.75
C THR A 123 5.56 -11.38 3.02
N ASN A 124 4.44 -10.89 3.57
CA ASN A 124 3.15 -10.96 2.86
C ASN A 124 3.15 -10.18 1.54
N ALA A 125 3.98 -9.13 1.45
CA ALA A 125 4.21 -8.32 0.25
C ALA A 125 5.21 -8.95 -0.74
N GLN A 126 5.86 -10.06 -0.38
CA GLN A 126 7.02 -10.59 -1.11
C GLN A 126 6.68 -11.02 -2.54
N LEU A 127 5.49 -11.61 -2.77
CA LEU A 127 5.11 -12.02 -4.13
C LEU A 127 4.94 -10.85 -5.08
N VAL A 128 4.38 -9.72 -4.61
CA VAL A 128 4.34 -8.48 -5.41
C VAL A 128 5.76 -7.97 -5.63
N ALA A 129 6.60 -7.94 -4.58
CA ALA A 129 7.97 -7.46 -4.68
C ALA A 129 8.82 -8.25 -5.68
N GLU A 130 8.65 -9.57 -5.76
CA GLU A 130 9.38 -10.44 -6.67
C GLU A 130 9.09 -10.14 -8.15
N GLU A 131 7.86 -9.76 -8.50
CA GLU A 131 7.51 -9.34 -9.87
C GLU A 131 8.29 -8.09 -10.30
N PHE A 132 8.73 -7.28 -9.34
CA PHE A 132 9.57 -6.10 -9.58
C PHE A 132 11.05 -6.34 -9.25
N GLY A 133 11.49 -7.58 -9.06
CA GLY A 133 12.88 -7.89 -8.70
C GLY A 133 13.30 -7.26 -7.36
N VAL A 134 12.41 -7.30 -6.36
CA VAL A 134 12.62 -6.74 -5.02
C VAL A 134 12.40 -7.82 -3.97
N LYS A 135 13.18 -7.77 -2.88
CA LYS A 135 13.10 -8.71 -1.77
C LYS A 135 12.97 -8.02 -0.43
N TYR A 136 11.92 -8.37 0.31
CA TYR A 136 11.77 -8.02 1.72
C TYR A 136 12.57 -8.95 2.62
N PHE A 137 13.15 -8.37 3.67
CA PHE A 137 13.69 -9.14 4.79
C PHE A 137 12.58 -9.47 5.79
N ASP A 138 12.73 -10.57 6.51
CA ASP A 138 11.77 -11.12 7.47
C ASP A 138 12.07 -10.73 8.93
N ALA A 139 13.17 -10.01 9.15
CA ALA A 139 13.61 -9.55 10.46
C ALA A 139 13.83 -8.03 10.47
N PRO A 140 13.58 -7.36 11.61
CA PRO A 140 13.70 -5.92 11.72
C PRO A 140 15.17 -5.48 11.63
N VAL A 141 15.38 -4.28 11.11
CA VAL A 141 16.65 -3.58 11.13
C VAL A 141 16.87 -3.02 12.53
N ARG A 142 18.10 -3.16 13.00
CA ARG A 142 18.56 -2.54 14.23
C ARG A 142 19.87 -1.81 13.95
N ASP A 143 20.02 -0.62 14.52
CA ASP A 143 21.24 0.15 14.41
C ASP A 143 22.09 0.09 15.69
N ASP A 144 23.32 0.60 15.61
CA ASP A 144 24.23 0.70 16.75
C ASP A 144 23.67 1.64 17.82
N ILE A 145 23.79 1.25 19.08
CA ILE A 145 23.25 2.03 20.22
C ILE A 145 23.99 3.35 20.43
N ASN A 146 25.25 3.47 20.02
CA ASN A 146 26.09 4.64 20.24
C ASN A 146 26.19 5.52 18.98
N THR A 147 26.28 4.91 17.80
CA THR A 147 26.51 5.62 16.54
C THR A 147 25.36 5.52 15.55
N GLY A 148 24.33 4.74 15.86
CA GLY A 148 23.24 4.44 14.93
C GLY A 148 22.16 5.51 14.86
N ARG A 149 21.29 5.35 13.86
CA ARG A 149 20.19 6.24 13.50
C ARG A 149 18.87 5.78 14.12
N TYR A 150 18.66 6.10 15.38
CA TYR A 150 17.38 5.88 16.06
C TYR A 150 16.82 7.15 16.66
N TYR A 151 15.49 7.23 16.80
CA TYR A 151 14.83 8.40 17.37
C TYR A 151 14.47 8.22 18.85
N GLU A 152 14.55 9.31 19.59
CA GLU A 152 14.24 9.34 21.03
C GLU A 152 12.74 9.44 21.27
N VAL A 153 12.28 8.79 22.34
CA VAL A 153 10.88 8.79 22.75
C VAL A 153 10.77 9.02 24.25
N THR A 154 9.87 9.90 24.65
CA THR A 154 9.51 10.14 26.05
C THR A 154 8.17 9.50 26.40
N ASN A 155 7.94 9.26 27.69
CA ASN A 155 6.63 8.86 28.20
C ASN A 155 5.75 10.10 28.45
N ASP A 156 4.52 9.88 28.92
CA ASP A 156 3.55 10.95 29.25
C ASP A 156 4.05 11.96 30.30
N ASN A 157 5.06 11.59 31.10
CA ASN A 157 5.68 12.49 32.10
C ASN A 157 6.87 13.28 31.54
N GLY A 158 7.23 13.08 30.27
CA GLY A 158 8.41 13.65 29.64
C GLY A 158 9.71 12.92 29.97
N ASP A 159 9.67 11.78 30.65
CA ASP A 159 10.87 11.00 30.93
C ASP A 159 11.28 10.19 29.71
N ARG A 160 12.58 10.15 29.42
CA ARG A 160 13.16 9.30 28.37
C ARG A 160 12.81 7.83 28.59
N ILE A 161 12.26 7.19 27.55
CA ILE A 161 12.08 5.74 27.50
C ILE A 161 13.40 5.08 27.12
N SER A 162 13.63 3.84 27.56
CA SER A 162 14.81 3.07 27.14
C SER A 162 14.95 3.10 25.60
N PRO A 163 16.13 3.42 25.06
CA PRO A 163 16.33 3.52 23.62
C PRO A 163 16.00 2.19 22.95
N ASP A 164 15.22 2.27 21.87
CA ASP A 164 14.91 1.15 20.99
C ASP A 164 15.61 1.37 19.66
N THR A 165 16.75 0.71 19.45
CA THR A 165 17.58 0.87 18.25
C THR A 165 16.95 0.28 16.98
N LYS A 166 15.69 -0.16 17.04
CA LYS A 166 14.86 -0.54 15.89
C LYS A 166 13.93 0.60 15.46
N LYS A 167 13.78 1.65 16.26
CA LYS A 167 13.01 2.86 15.91
C LYS A 167 13.90 3.80 15.13
N LEU A 168 14.00 3.57 13.82
CA LEU A 168 15.01 4.19 12.99
C LEU A 168 14.54 5.52 12.40
N TRP A 169 15.49 6.35 12.01
CA TRP A 169 15.26 7.47 11.12
C TRP A 169 16.19 7.36 9.91
N SER A 170 15.76 7.91 8.77
CA SER A 170 16.61 8.11 7.59
C SER A 170 16.27 9.46 6.96
N VAL A 171 17.10 9.89 6.01
CA VAL A 171 16.85 11.12 5.25
C VAL A 171 16.68 10.73 3.78
N ALA A 172 15.45 10.89 3.30
CA ALA A 172 14.99 10.35 2.04
C ALA A 172 14.99 11.41 0.93
N SER A 173 15.44 11.04 -0.26
CA SER A 173 15.20 11.79 -1.50
C SER A 173 13.84 11.42 -2.09
N VAL A 174 13.24 12.27 -2.91
CA VAL A 174 11.92 11.99 -3.51
C VAL A 174 12.03 11.34 -4.89
N THR A 175 12.98 11.79 -5.71
CA THR A 175 13.07 11.41 -7.14
C THR A 175 14.38 10.78 -7.56
N ARG A 176 15.46 10.98 -6.79
CA ARG A 176 16.81 10.55 -7.16
C ARG A 176 17.31 9.46 -6.23
N ASP A 177 18.13 8.56 -6.73
CA ASP A 177 18.85 7.61 -5.89
C ASP A 177 19.84 8.35 -4.96
N VAL A 178 19.75 8.08 -3.65
CA VAL A 178 20.59 8.72 -2.63
C VAL A 178 22.09 8.49 -2.85
N SER A 179 22.49 7.35 -3.42
CA SER A 179 23.88 7.02 -3.73
C SER A 179 24.47 7.87 -4.86
N THR A 180 23.60 8.49 -5.68
CA THR A 180 23.99 9.32 -6.83
C THR A 180 23.95 10.81 -6.54
N MET A 181 23.50 11.21 -5.35
CA MET A 181 23.46 12.62 -4.93
C MET A 181 24.87 13.11 -4.55
N GLY A 182 25.19 14.35 -4.92
CA GLY A 182 26.43 15.02 -4.55
C GLY A 182 26.29 15.76 -3.22
N ASP A 183 26.78 17.01 -3.18
CA ASP A 183 26.68 17.88 -2.00
C ASP A 183 25.21 18.18 -1.63
N GLU A 184 24.29 18.05 -2.59
CA GLU A 184 22.84 18.19 -2.39
C GLU A 184 22.28 17.15 -1.42
N LYS A 185 22.98 16.04 -1.17
CA LYS A 185 22.60 15.06 -0.13
C LYS A 185 22.44 15.76 1.22
N ALA A 186 23.23 16.78 1.55
CA ALA A 186 23.10 17.47 2.84
C ALA A 186 21.96 18.52 2.91
N VAL A 187 21.25 18.81 1.81
CA VAL A 187 20.28 19.90 1.71
C VAL A 187 18.89 19.44 2.16
N PRO A 188 18.27 20.08 3.17
CA PRO A 188 16.90 19.78 3.55
C PRO A 188 15.90 20.41 2.55
N CYS A 189 14.79 19.73 2.27
CA CYS A 189 13.70 20.35 1.49
C CYS A 189 12.94 21.36 2.34
N SER A 190 12.66 22.54 1.79
CA SER A 190 11.75 23.51 2.40
C SER A 190 10.27 23.16 2.12
N GLU A 191 9.35 23.74 2.90
CA GLU A 191 7.90 23.59 2.60
C GLU A 191 7.54 24.13 1.21
N ASP A 192 8.21 25.19 0.78
CA ASP A 192 8.00 25.78 -0.54
C ASP A 192 8.51 24.85 -1.65
N ASP A 193 9.60 24.11 -1.42
CA ASP A 193 10.08 23.09 -2.36
C ASP A 193 9.07 21.97 -2.53
N VAL A 194 8.51 21.47 -1.42
CA VAL A 194 7.46 20.42 -1.44
C VAL A 194 6.20 20.93 -2.15
N ARG A 195 5.75 22.15 -1.84
CA ARG A 195 4.54 22.75 -2.43
C ARG A 195 4.70 23.04 -3.92
N GLN A 196 5.90 23.39 -4.37
CA GLN A 196 6.20 23.72 -5.76
C GLN A 196 6.78 22.52 -6.54
N GLU A 197 6.78 21.32 -5.95
CA GLU A 197 7.29 20.08 -6.56
C GLU A 197 8.79 20.16 -6.95
N ASN A 198 9.56 21.04 -6.29
CA ASN A 198 10.99 21.25 -6.52
C ASN A 198 11.86 20.35 -5.63
N VAL A 199 11.57 19.05 -5.63
CA VAL A 199 12.10 18.09 -4.63
C VAL A 199 13.28 17.25 -5.11
N GLN A 200 13.86 17.58 -6.27
CA GLN A 200 14.93 16.79 -6.89
C GLN A 200 16.29 16.89 -6.18
N ASN A 201 16.61 18.03 -5.56
CA ASN A 201 17.95 18.33 -5.03
C ASN A 201 17.93 18.62 -3.53
N CYS A 202 17.05 17.95 -2.80
CA CYS A 202 16.93 18.05 -1.36
C CYS A 202 16.44 16.72 -0.78
N ARG A 203 16.53 16.54 0.54
CA ARG A 203 16.04 15.36 1.25
C ARG A 203 15.18 15.72 2.46
N ILE A 204 14.33 14.79 2.87
CA ILE A 204 13.35 14.96 3.95
C ILE A 204 13.57 13.86 4.99
N PRO A 205 13.61 14.17 6.30
CA PRO A 205 13.71 13.14 7.34
C PRO A 205 12.44 12.28 7.36
N VAL A 206 12.61 10.97 7.51
CA VAL A 206 11.53 9.98 7.62
C VAL A 206 11.81 9.08 8.81
N LEU A 207 10.80 8.90 9.68
CA LEU A 207 10.87 7.99 10.82
C LEU A 207 10.24 6.64 10.47
N PHE A 208 10.81 5.58 11.03
CA PHE A 208 10.38 4.19 10.84
C PHE A 208 10.18 3.50 12.19
N HIS A 209 9.06 2.82 12.37
CA HIS A 209 8.76 2.01 13.53
C HIS A 209 9.12 0.54 13.28
N ARG A 210 10.37 0.18 13.56
CA ARG A 210 10.88 -1.20 13.41
C ARG A 210 10.79 -1.69 11.95
N PRO A 211 11.42 -0.97 11.00
CA PRO A 211 11.43 -1.40 9.61
C PRO A 211 12.16 -2.73 9.46
N THR A 212 11.82 -3.48 8.43
CA THR A 212 12.74 -4.48 7.87
C THR A 212 13.66 -3.78 6.87
N ALA A 213 14.34 -4.54 6.01
CA ALA A 213 15.04 -3.98 4.87
C ALA A 213 14.41 -4.48 3.57
N ILE A 214 14.78 -3.82 2.48
CA ILE A 214 14.45 -4.22 1.13
C ILE A 214 15.75 -4.33 0.33
N GLN A 215 15.90 -5.35 -0.50
CA GLN A 215 17.02 -5.52 -1.43
C GLN A 215 16.51 -5.52 -2.87
N VAL A 216 17.22 -4.83 -3.76
CA VAL A 216 17.00 -4.90 -5.21
C VAL A 216 17.76 -6.10 -5.78
N LEU A 217 17.10 -6.89 -6.63
CA LEU A 217 17.65 -8.08 -7.27
C LEU A 217 17.92 -7.79 -8.76
N ASP A 218 19.15 -7.39 -9.08
CA ASP A 218 19.54 -7.00 -10.45
C ASP A 218 19.39 -8.14 -11.48
N GLU A 219 19.55 -9.40 -11.07
CA GLU A 219 19.48 -10.57 -11.97
C GLU A 219 18.05 -10.97 -12.37
N GLN A 220 17.03 -10.40 -11.71
CA GLN A 220 15.60 -10.68 -11.94
C GLN A 220 14.86 -9.44 -12.51
N ALA A 221 15.61 -8.45 -12.98
CA ALA A 221 15.06 -7.16 -13.39
C ALA A 221 14.39 -7.20 -14.78
N ASP A 222 13.20 -6.61 -14.87
CA ASP A 222 12.60 -6.21 -16.15
C ASP A 222 13.46 -5.15 -16.87
N GLU A 223 13.47 -5.18 -18.20
CA GLU A 223 14.12 -4.15 -19.03
C GLU A 223 13.28 -2.85 -19.03
N GLY A 224 13.95 -1.69 -19.11
CA GLY A 224 13.26 -0.40 -19.29
C GLY A 224 12.70 0.25 -18.03
N ARG A 225 13.21 -0.15 -16.85
CA ARG A 225 12.87 0.46 -15.56
C ARG A 225 14.01 1.33 -15.01
N ASP A 226 13.66 2.36 -14.26
CA ASP A 226 14.59 3.17 -13.47
C ASP A 226 14.40 2.84 -11.98
N VAL A 227 15.48 2.42 -11.30
CA VAL A 227 15.44 2.05 -9.87
C VAL A 227 16.13 3.13 -9.05
N HIS A 228 15.46 3.57 -7.99
CA HIS A 228 15.95 4.60 -7.09
C HIS A 228 15.80 4.16 -5.63
N VAL A 229 16.92 3.99 -4.93
CA VAL A 229 16.93 3.85 -3.47
C VAL A 229 16.78 5.24 -2.86
N LEU A 230 15.57 5.53 -2.39
CA LEU A 230 15.18 6.84 -1.86
C LEU A 230 15.61 7.03 -0.40
N ALA A 231 15.68 5.95 0.37
CA ALA A 231 16.18 5.96 1.73
C ALA A 231 16.92 4.67 2.04
N SER A 232 18.01 4.76 2.80
CA SER A 232 18.79 3.62 3.25
C SER A 232 18.97 3.65 4.77
N ALA A 233 19.24 2.47 5.34
CA ALA A 233 19.72 2.37 6.71
C ALA A 233 21.17 2.89 6.79
N SER A 234 21.65 3.16 8.01
CA SER A 234 23.07 3.49 8.19
C SER A 234 23.96 2.29 7.85
N THR A 235 25.25 2.56 7.61
CA THR A 235 26.25 1.52 7.38
C THR A 235 26.57 0.68 8.63
N SER A 236 26.16 1.13 9.83
CA SER A 236 26.24 0.35 11.07
C SER A 236 25.01 -0.51 11.33
N ALA A 237 23.98 -0.41 10.49
CA ALA A 237 22.74 -1.15 10.69
C ALA A 237 22.86 -2.62 10.28
N GLU A 238 22.14 -3.47 11.01
CA GLU A 238 22.11 -4.92 10.84
C GLU A 238 20.67 -5.43 10.81
N ILE A 239 20.45 -6.55 10.11
CA ILE A 239 19.23 -7.33 10.24
C ILE A 239 19.27 -8.11 11.56
N ASP A 240 18.36 -7.80 12.49
CA ASP A 240 18.27 -8.45 13.80
C ASP A 240 17.62 -9.85 13.71
N ALA A 241 18.30 -10.78 13.04
CA ALA A 241 17.89 -12.16 12.84
C ALA A 241 18.13 -13.06 14.07
N GLY A 242 18.45 -12.46 15.24
CA GLY A 242 18.74 -13.19 16.48
C GLY A 242 20.09 -13.93 16.48
N LYS A 243 21.02 -13.55 15.60
CA LYS A 243 22.34 -14.20 15.46
C LYS A 243 23.48 -13.43 16.15
N GLY A 244 23.17 -12.36 16.87
CA GLY A 244 24.17 -11.52 17.55
C GLY A 244 25.12 -10.89 16.54
N GLU A 245 26.44 -10.97 16.80
CA GLU A 245 27.49 -10.41 15.92
C GLU A 245 27.56 -11.06 14.53
N SER A 246 26.82 -12.14 14.27
CA SER A 246 26.70 -12.77 12.95
C SER A 246 25.45 -12.33 12.17
N ASN A 247 24.81 -11.25 12.62
CA ASN A 247 23.72 -10.64 11.89
C ASN A 247 24.24 -10.07 10.54
N PRO A 248 23.47 -10.19 9.44
CA PRO A 248 23.83 -9.54 8.18
C PRO A 248 23.86 -8.02 8.34
N THR A 249 24.97 -7.41 7.95
CA THR A 249 25.10 -5.95 7.85
C THR A 249 24.43 -5.46 6.57
N LEU A 250 23.82 -4.29 6.64
CA LEU A 250 23.23 -3.62 5.48
C LEU A 250 24.31 -2.82 4.73
N GLY A 251 24.27 -2.85 3.41
CA GLY A 251 25.21 -2.13 2.54
C GLY A 251 24.55 -0.90 1.93
N GLU A 252 25.30 0.21 1.85
CA GLU A 252 24.88 1.38 1.07
C GLU A 252 24.72 0.96 -0.41
N GLY A 253 23.55 1.24 -1.01
CA GLY A 253 23.23 0.91 -2.40
C GLY A 253 22.63 -0.47 -2.64
N GLU A 254 22.90 -1.48 -1.79
CA GLU A 254 22.33 -2.83 -1.97
C GLU A 254 21.02 -3.04 -1.19
N THR A 255 20.82 -2.26 -0.13
CA THR A 255 19.64 -2.37 0.75
C THR A 255 19.01 -1.02 1.04
N GLY A 256 17.71 -0.92 0.82
CA GLY A 256 16.90 0.28 1.01
C GLY A 256 15.85 0.11 2.11
N LEU A 257 15.42 1.24 2.66
CA LEU A 257 14.21 1.37 3.48
C LEU A 257 13.02 1.85 2.63
N ILE A 258 13.30 2.65 1.59
CA ILE A 258 12.34 3.12 0.59
C ILE A 258 12.98 2.95 -0.78
N ILE A 259 12.32 2.21 -1.67
CA ILE A 259 12.78 1.97 -3.04
C ILE A 259 11.66 2.34 -4.00
N ARG A 260 11.96 3.19 -4.98
CA ARG A 260 11.07 3.55 -6.07
C ARG A 260 11.56 2.89 -7.36
N ILE A 261 10.62 2.39 -8.14
CA ILE A 261 10.87 1.84 -9.46
C ILE A 261 9.90 2.52 -10.43
N ASP A 262 10.44 3.17 -11.44
CA ASP A 262 9.69 3.85 -12.49
C ASP A 262 9.80 3.11 -13.82
N TYR A 263 8.70 3.10 -14.58
CA TYR A 263 8.56 2.51 -15.90
C TYR A 263 8.11 3.62 -16.87
N PRO A 264 9.05 4.43 -17.38
CA PRO A 264 8.72 5.59 -18.21
C PRO A 264 8.30 5.21 -19.63
N GLY A 265 7.65 6.15 -20.34
CA GLY A 265 7.39 6.03 -21.77
C GLY A 265 6.22 5.12 -22.15
N GLN A 266 5.32 4.83 -21.20
CA GLN A 266 4.11 4.06 -21.48
C GLN A 266 3.08 4.91 -22.21
N THR A 267 2.35 4.31 -23.15
CA THR A 267 1.34 5.03 -23.95
C THR A 267 -0.06 4.80 -23.37
N VAL A 268 -0.74 5.87 -23.00
CA VAL A 268 -2.10 5.84 -22.42
C VAL A 268 -3.02 6.82 -23.14
N LEU A 269 -4.33 6.59 -23.09
CA LEU A 269 -5.32 7.49 -23.69
C LEU A 269 -5.86 8.48 -22.65
N ASP A 270 -5.76 9.77 -22.93
CA ASP A 270 -6.38 10.82 -22.12
C ASP A 270 -6.65 12.10 -22.94
N GLN A 271 -7.24 13.11 -22.30
CA GLN A 271 -7.40 14.44 -22.87
C GLN A 271 -6.06 15.14 -22.98
N ARG A 272 -5.64 15.37 -24.22
CA ARG A 272 -4.36 16.02 -24.54
C ARG A 272 -4.38 17.50 -24.27
N SER A 273 -3.19 18.09 -24.11
CA SER A 273 -3.00 19.54 -24.03
C SER A 273 -3.47 20.23 -25.32
N LEU A 274 -3.77 21.53 -25.23
CA LEU A 274 -4.21 22.33 -26.38
C LEU A 274 -3.13 22.38 -27.49
N GLU A 275 -1.86 22.26 -27.11
CA GLU A 275 -0.73 22.21 -28.06
C GLU A 275 -0.74 20.93 -28.90
N LEU A 276 -1.31 19.85 -28.35
CA LEU A 276 -1.44 18.54 -28.99
C LEU A 276 -2.84 18.27 -29.59
N GLY A 277 -3.73 19.28 -29.57
CA GLY A 277 -5.05 19.21 -30.22
C GLY A 277 -6.25 19.34 -29.29
N GLY A 278 -6.07 19.15 -27.97
CA GLY A 278 -7.13 19.31 -26.97
C GLY A 278 -8.22 18.23 -26.95
N ASP A 279 -8.11 17.23 -27.82
CA ASP A 279 -8.96 16.05 -27.95
C ASP A 279 -8.44 14.86 -27.13
N ILE A 280 -9.22 13.78 -27.08
CA ILE A 280 -8.79 12.52 -26.48
C ILE A 280 -7.80 11.84 -27.43
N GLY A 281 -6.61 11.52 -26.94
CA GLY A 281 -5.56 10.86 -27.73
C GLY A 281 -4.50 10.22 -26.84
N GLU A 282 -3.49 9.64 -27.49
CA GLU A 282 -2.36 9.02 -26.82
C GLU A 282 -1.45 10.08 -26.18
N ILE A 283 -1.03 9.81 -24.94
CA ILE A 283 -0.01 10.55 -24.20
C ILE A 283 1.00 9.57 -23.60
N SER A 284 2.22 10.05 -23.36
CA SER A 284 3.22 9.34 -22.58
C SER A 284 2.97 9.53 -21.08
N ALA A 285 3.00 8.44 -20.33
CA ALA A 285 2.92 8.42 -18.87
C ALA A 285 3.96 7.45 -18.29
N THR A 286 4.24 7.59 -17.00
CA THR A 286 5.18 6.75 -16.27
C THR A 286 4.41 5.83 -15.34
N GLY A 287 4.72 4.55 -15.25
CA GLY A 287 4.23 3.72 -14.16
C GLY A 287 5.21 3.74 -13.01
N SER A 288 4.74 3.73 -11.76
CA SER A 288 5.67 3.76 -10.62
C SER A 288 5.20 2.88 -9.48
N ILE A 289 6.14 2.18 -8.85
CA ILE A 289 5.90 1.47 -7.59
C ILE A 289 6.95 1.87 -6.56
N VAL A 290 6.50 2.13 -5.33
CA VAL A 290 7.35 2.43 -4.18
C VAL A 290 7.17 1.35 -3.13
N PHE A 291 8.25 0.66 -2.80
CA PHE A 291 8.30 -0.29 -1.69
C PHE A 291 8.84 0.41 -0.44
N VAL A 292 8.13 0.30 0.67
CA VAL A 292 8.57 0.81 1.97
C VAL A 292 8.68 -0.35 2.95
N SER A 293 9.80 -0.42 3.68
CA SER A 293 10.13 -1.54 4.58
C SER A 293 9.43 -1.51 5.93
N ASP A 294 8.55 -0.53 6.13
CA ASP A 294 7.70 -0.37 7.30
C ASP A 294 6.36 0.21 6.89
N HIS A 295 5.27 -0.37 7.40
CA HIS A 295 3.92 0.14 7.18
C HIS A 295 3.58 1.31 8.12
N SER A 296 4.23 1.41 9.27
CA SER A 296 3.94 2.41 10.30
C SER A 296 4.33 3.82 9.87
N VAL A 297 5.15 3.94 8.83
CA VAL A 297 5.53 5.22 8.22
C VAL A 297 4.32 6.03 7.74
N LEU A 298 3.21 5.34 7.44
CA LEU A 298 1.94 5.93 7.01
C LEU A 298 0.94 6.10 8.17
N ALA A 299 1.26 5.59 9.36
CA ALA A 299 0.36 5.59 10.50
C ALA A 299 0.35 6.94 11.23
N ASN A 300 -0.77 7.26 11.88
CA ASN A 300 -1.02 8.52 12.58
C ASN A 300 0.15 8.96 13.49
N HIS A 301 0.73 8.03 14.26
CA HIS A 301 1.82 8.32 15.21
C HIS A 301 3.17 8.71 14.57
N LEU A 302 3.34 8.55 13.26
CA LEU A 302 4.50 9.03 12.49
C LEU A 302 4.10 9.97 11.34
N TRP A 303 2.83 10.02 10.95
CA TRP A 303 2.36 10.86 9.85
C TRP A 303 2.45 12.34 10.18
N ASP A 304 1.84 12.73 11.31
CA ASP A 304 1.69 14.12 11.75
C ASP A 304 2.70 14.47 12.85
N GLN A 305 3.30 15.66 12.75
CA GLN A 305 4.30 16.12 13.73
C GLN A 305 3.69 16.32 15.11
N ASP A 306 2.56 17.04 15.20
CA ASP A 306 1.98 17.43 16.48
C ASP A 306 1.54 16.19 17.28
N TYR A 307 0.95 15.21 16.60
CA TYR A 307 0.56 13.95 17.20
C TYR A 307 1.76 13.06 17.56
N ALA A 308 2.82 13.05 16.75
CA ALA A 308 4.05 12.35 17.09
C ALA A 308 4.71 12.94 18.34
N GLU A 309 4.77 14.26 18.47
CA GLU A 309 5.27 14.96 19.66
C GLU A 309 4.39 14.68 20.88
N ALA A 310 3.07 14.68 20.72
CA ALA A 310 2.12 14.32 21.79
C ALA A 310 2.30 12.87 22.28
N THR A 311 2.76 11.97 21.41
CA THR A 311 3.09 10.56 21.73
C THR A 311 4.58 10.37 22.05
N GLY A 312 5.28 11.46 22.37
CA GLY A 312 6.61 11.49 22.96
C GLY A 312 7.79 11.48 21.99
N LYS A 313 7.58 11.48 20.67
CA LYS A 313 8.69 11.46 19.69
C LYS A 313 9.42 12.80 19.72
N GLN A 314 10.75 12.76 19.70
CA GLN A 314 11.58 13.94 19.94
C GLN A 314 12.20 14.46 18.63
N GLN A 315 12.25 15.79 18.50
CA GLN A 315 13.03 16.47 17.49
C GLN A 315 14.52 16.48 17.85
N CYS A 316 15.39 16.72 16.88
CA CYS A 316 16.83 16.74 17.09
C CYS A 316 17.35 17.88 17.99
N ASP A 317 16.55 18.91 18.24
CA ASP A 317 16.87 19.97 19.19
C ASP A 317 16.58 19.59 20.65
N SER A 318 15.99 18.42 20.89
CA SER A 318 15.76 17.86 22.22
C SER A 318 17.07 17.64 22.99
N GLU A 319 17.07 17.97 24.28
CA GLU A 319 18.23 17.78 25.17
C GLU A 319 18.65 16.30 25.27
N LEU A 320 17.78 15.35 24.94
CA LEU A 320 18.09 13.92 24.98
C LEU A 320 19.20 13.54 24.00
N TYR A 321 19.16 14.06 22.77
CA TYR A 321 20.21 13.83 21.77
C TYR A 321 21.57 14.36 22.26
N ILE A 322 21.57 15.53 22.93
CA ILE A 322 22.79 16.16 23.47
C ILE A 322 23.32 15.39 24.69
N GLN A 323 22.44 15.02 25.62
CA GLN A 323 22.78 14.38 26.88
C GLN A 323 23.36 12.97 26.67
N PHE A 324 22.79 12.23 25.72
CA PHE A 324 23.18 10.83 25.46
C PHE A 324 24.15 10.68 24.29
N GLY A 325 24.41 11.75 23.54
CA GLY A 325 25.53 11.85 22.61
C GLY A 325 25.43 10.92 21.40
N HIS A 326 24.21 10.54 20.98
CA HIS A 326 23.99 9.81 19.74
C HIS A 326 23.51 10.75 18.62
N MET A 327 23.55 10.27 17.38
CA MET A 327 23.29 11.10 16.22
C MET A 327 21.79 11.29 15.94
N CYS A 328 21.46 12.43 15.36
CA CYS A 328 20.14 12.76 14.81
C CYS A 328 20.26 13.09 13.32
N TRP A 329 19.14 13.21 12.61
CA TRP A 329 19.15 13.47 11.16
C TRP A 329 19.80 14.78 10.76
N ASP A 330 20.11 15.69 11.68
CA ASP A 330 20.75 16.98 11.44
C ASP A 330 22.17 17.12 12.05
N THR A 331 22.66 16.05 12.67
CA THR A 331 23.98 15.96 13.31
C THR A 331 24.82 14.80 12.78
N ASP A 332 24.18 13.80 12.15
CA ASP A 332 24.82 12.73 11.40
C ASP A 332 25.55 13.25 10.16
N SER A 333 26.73 12.69 9.88
CA SER A 333 27.55 13.10 8.74
C SER A 333 26.94 12.82 7.37
N GLU A 334 26.02 11.85 7.27
CA GLU A 334 25.23 11.56 6.06
C GLU A 334 23.77 12.03 6.20
N GLY A 335 23.47 12.79 7.25
CA GLY A 335 22.21 13.47 7.47
C GLY A 335 22.08 14.80 6.72
N LEU A 336 21.33 15.72 7.30
CA LEU A 336 21.05 17.06 6.82
C LEU A 336 21.96 18.09 7.48
N ASN A 337 22.25 19.17 6.77
CA ASN A 337 23.04 20.28 7.28
C ASN A 337 22.14 21.47 7.65
N LYS A 338 22.01 21.77 8.94
CA LYS A 338 21.28 22.94 9.48
C LYS A 338 21.72 24.27 8.89
N GLY A 339 22.96 24.37 8.42
CA GLY A 339 23.47 25.58 7.78
C GLY A 339 22.92 25.82 6.36
N LEU A 340 22.29 24.81 5.75
CA LEU A 340 21.73 24.87 4.40
C LEU A 340 20.21 25.05 4.38
N GLY A 341 19.52 24.85 5.50
CA GLY A 341 18.07 25.06 5.60
C GLY A 341 17.47 24.52 6.90
N ASP A 342 16.15 24.50 6.95
CA ASP A 342 15.36 23.99 8.08
C ASP A 342 15.35 22.46 8.09
N THR A 343 15.79 21.85 9.19
CA THR A 343 15.87 20.38 9.35
C THR A 343 14.77 19.82 10.26
N THR A 344 13.74 20.60 10.55
CA THR A 344 12.60 20.17 11.37
C THR A 344 11.89 18.99 10.72
N TRP A 345 11.66 17.91 11.47
CA TRP A 345 10.84 16.81 10.99
C TRP A 345 9.37 17.16 11.16
N ARG A 346 8.67 17.40 10.05
CA ARG A 346 7.26 17.80 10.00
C ARG A 346 6.31 16.61 9.88
N GLY A 347 6.63 15.50 10.55
CA GLY A 347 5.96 14.24 10.30
C GLY A 347 6.39 13.60 8.97
N ASN A 348 6.04 12.33 8.79
CA ASN A 348 6.28 11.64 7.53
C ASN A 348 5.38 12.18 6.39
N GLU A 349 4.32 12.91 6.72
CA GLU A 349 3.44 13.61 5.77
C GLU A 349 4.24 14.43 4.76
N ALA A 350 5.25 15.19 5.21
CA ALA A 350 6.03 16.05 4.33
C ALA A 350 6.74 15.26 3.20
N PHE A 351 7.26 14.07 3.51
CA PHE A 351 7.89 13.20 2.53
C PHE A 351 6.87 12.53 1.62
N PHE A 352 5.83 11.91 2.18
CA PHE A 352 4.86 11.16 1.38
C PHE A 352 4.00 12.06 0.52
N THR A 353 3.68 13.29 0.95
CA THR A 353 2.99 14.27 0.10
C THR A 353 3.84 14.67 -1.09
N ALA A 354 5.13 14.94 -0.87
CA ALA A 354 6.08 15.22 -1.95
C ALA A 354 6.18 14.06 -2.94
N LEU A 355 6.27 12.82 -2.42
CA LEU A 355 6.33 11.60 -3.22
C LEU A 355 5.06 11.38 -4.03
N VAL A 356 3.88 11.51 -3.42
CA VAL A 356 2.59 11.34 -4.10
C VAL A 356 2.45 12.39 -5.21
N ASN A 357 2.76 13.65 -4.94
CA ASN A 357 2.63 14.71 -5.95
C ASN A 357 3.56 14.45 -7.16
N ASP A 358 4.81 14.06 -6.91
CA ASP A 358 5.74 13.71 -7.99
C ASP A 358 5.28 12.48 -8.78
N MET A 359 4.81 11.43 -8.09
CA MET A 359 4.25 10.23 -8.75
C MET A 359 2.99 10.51 -9.56
N MET A 360 2.25 11.59 -9.31
CA MET A 360 1.02 11.90 -10.05
C MET A 360 1.29 12.61 -11.38
N GLU A 361 2.54 12.96 -11.70
CA GLU A 361 2.94 13.56 -12.97
C GLU A 361 2.14 14.83 -13.31
N PHE A 362 1.89 15.70 -12.32
CA PHE A 362 1.22 16.99 -12.53
C PHE A 362 1.96 17.90 -13.53
N ASP A 363 3.26 17.67 -13.72
CA ASP A 363 4.13 18.36 -14.65
C ASP A 363 4.08 17.79 -16.09
N ASN A 364 3.31 16.73 -16.34
CA ASN A 364 3.16 16.14 -17.66
C ASN A 364 2.50 17.13 -18.65
N LYS A 365 3.31 17.63 -19.59
CA LYS A 365 2.91 18.66 -20.57
C LYS A 365 1.99 18.13 -21.67
N GLU A 366 1.90 16.81 -21.84
CA GLU A 366 1.00 16.20 -22.81
C GLU A 366 -0.45 16.17 -22.29
N LEU A 367 -0.63 16.20 -20.97
CA LEU A 367 -1.93 16.20 -20.33
C LEU A 367 -2.63 17.57 -20.43
N SER A 368 -3.96 17.56 -20.54
CA SER A 368 -4.76 18.80 -20.51
C SER A 368 -4.54 19.57 -19.21
N ALA A 369 -4.35 20.88 -19.31
CA ALA A 369 -4.27 21.77 -18.15
C ALA A 369 -5.53 21.79 -17.27
N THR A 370 -6.65 21.26 -17.77
CA THR A 370 -7.88 21.07 -16.96
C THR A 370 -7.73 19.91 -15.98
N ILE A 371 -6.92 18.91 -16.35
CA ILE A 371 -6.65 17.73 -15.54
C ILE A 371 -5.42 18.00 -14.67
N SER A 372 -4.28 18.37 -15.27
CA SER A 372 -3.01 18.52 -14.54
C SER A 372 -3.01 19.60 -13.45
N ARG A 373 -3.90 20.59 -13.53
CA ARG A 373 -4.06 21.63 -12.50
C ARG A 373 -5.17 21.34 -11.49
N ASN A 374 -5.84 20.20 -11.61
CA ASN A 374 -6.96 19.83 -10.77
C ASN A 374 -6.70 18.46 -10.14
N THR A 375 -6.17 18.48 -8.92
CA THR A 375 -5.87 17.31 -8.08
C THR A 375 -7.04 16.34 -7.95
N ALA A 376 -8.29 16.84 -7.94
CA ALA A 376 -9.49 16.01 -7.89
C ALA A 376 -9.69 15.10 -9.12
N SER A 377 -8.95 15.34 -10.22
CA SER A 377 -8.95 14.47 -11.41
C SER A 377 -8.10 13.20 -11.25
N PHE A 378 -7.35 13.13 -10.15
CA PHE A 378 -6.49 12.03 -9.77
C PHE A 378 -7.11 11.26 -8.60
N ASN A 379 -6.89 9.95 -8.58
CA ASN A 379 -7.48 9.07 -7.58
C ASN A 379 -6.41 8.52 -6.65
N VAL A 380 -6.69 8.49 -5.35
CA VAL A 380 -5.92 7.73 -4.37
C VAL A 380 -6.82 6.64 -3.81
N VAL A 381 -6.44 5.38 -4.00
CA VAL A 381 -7.22 4.22 -3.59
C VAL A 381 -6.47 3.43 -2.54
N PHE A 382 -7.06 3.25 -1.37
CA PHE A 382 -6.50 2.41 -0.30
C PHE A 382 -6.96 0.96 -0.47
N ASP A 383 -6.02 0.01 -0.51
CA ASP A 383 -6.32 -1.42 -0.54
C ASP A 383 -6.65 -1.94 0.85
N GLU A 384 -7.91 -2.33 1.03
CA GLU A 384 -8.42 -2.92 2.27
C GLU A 384 -8.60 -4.44 2.15
N SER A 385 -8.36 -5.03 0.97
CA SER A 385 -8.63 -6.43 0.71
C SER A 385 -7.73 -7.38 1.51
N ARG A 386 -6.55 -6.90 1.93
CA ARG A 386 -5.56 -7.68 2.68
C ARG A 386 -5.74 -7.68 4.19
N HIS A 387 -6.66 -6.87 4.73
CA HIS A 387 -6.93 -6.83 6.17
C HIS A 387 -7.96 -7.90 6.58
N VAL A 388 -7.84 -8.44 7.79
CA VAL A 388 -8.76 -9.46 8.33
C VAL A 388 -10.08 -8.83 8.78
N SER A 389 -11.02 -8.59 7.88
CA SER A 389 -12.34 -8.08 8.28
C SER A 389 -12.99 -8.93 9.41
N SER A 390 -13.80 -8.27 10.26
CA SER A 390 -14.44 -8.87 11.44
C SER A 390 -14.99 -10.29 11.17
N THR A 391 -14.96 -11.15 12.19
CA THR A 391 -15.42 -12.56 12.15
C THR A 391 -16.78 -12.78 11.46
N LEU A 392 -17.66 -11.76 11.44
CA LEU A 392 -18.99 -11.77 10.82
C LEU A 392 -19.00 -11.39 9.33
N SER A 393 -18.07 -10.54 8.86
CA SER A 393 -18.02 -10.05 7.47
C SER A 393 -17.06 -10.84 6.57
N MET A 394 -16.10 -11.56 7.15
CA MET A 394 -15.06 -12.31 6.44
C MET A 394 -15.57 -13.24 5.32
N PRO A 395 -16.59 -14.10 5.55
CA PRO A 395 -17.11 -14.96 4.48
C PRO A 395 -17.81 -14.17 3.35
N PHE A 396 -18.38 -13.00 3.66
CA PHE A 396 -18.96 -12.12 2.64
C PHE A 396 -17.88 -11.41 1.83
N THR A 397 -16.81 -10.92 2.46
CA THR A 397 -15.69 -10.28 1.74
C THR A 397 -14.95 -11.28 0.86
N GLU A 398 -14.73 -12.50 1.33
CA GLU A 398 -14.08 -13.57 0.56
C GLU A 398 -14.97 -14.04 -0.59
N ALA A 399 -16.27 -14.23 -0.36
CA ALA A 399 -17.22 -14.57 -1.42
C ALA A 399 -17.36 -13.45 -2.46
N MET A 400 -17.40 -12.19 -2.04
CA MET A 400 -17.43 -11.04 -2.97
C MET A 400 -16.13 -10.95 -3.76
N GLY A 401 -14.97 -11.13 -3.12
CA GLY A 401 -13.68 -11.22 -3.80
C GLY A 401 -13.68 -12.33 -4.85
N ALA A 402 -14.09 -13.55 -4.49
CA ALA A 402 -14.20 -14.66 -5.43
C ALA A 402 -15.20 -14.41 -6.56
N ILE A 403 -16.39 -13.87 -6.30
CA ILE A 403 -17.36 -13.54 -7.34
C ILE A 403 -16.78 -12.48 -8.29
N VAL A 404 -16.15 -11.44 -7.73
CA VAL A 404 -15.50 -10.37 -8.49
C VAL A 404 -14.39 -10.94 -9.38
N LEU A 405 -13.50 -11.77 -8.83
CA LEU A 405 -12.44 -12.49 -9.56
C LEU A 405 -13.01 -13.29 -10.74
N LEU A 406 -14.10 -14.02 -10.51
CA LEU A 406 -14.77 -14.81 -11.53
C LEU A 406 -15.41 -13.91 -12.62
N THR A 407 -15.72 -12.64 -12.33
CA THR A 407 -16.33 -11.70 -13.29
C THR A 407 -15.36 -10.76 -14.00
N SER A 408 -14.15 -10.56 -13.47
CA SER A 408 -13.13 -9.68 -14.05
C SER A 408 -12.30 -10.37 -15.13
N ASP A 409 -12.11 -11.69 -15.05
CA ASP A 409 -11.49 -12.46 -16.13
C ASP A 409 -12.41 -12.53 -17.36
N GLY A 410 -11.89 -12.09 -18.51
CA GLY A 410 -12.65 -12.00 -19.75
C GLY A 410 -13.25 -13.33 -20.21
N VAL A 411 -12.55 -14.46 -20.05
CA VAL A 411 -13.02 -15.79 -20.46
C VAL A 411 -14.04 -16.33 -19.44
N LEU A 412 -13.75 -16.19 -18.16
CA LEU A 412 -14.62 -16.66 -17.09
C LEU A 412 -15.95 -15.90 -17.04
N LYS A 413 -15.93 -14.59 -17.29
CA LYS A 413 -17.12 -13.75 -17.47
C LYS A 413 -18.05 -14.32 -18.55
N TRP A 414 -17.51 -14.70 -19.71
CA TRP A 414 -18.29 -15.33 -20.78
C TRP A 414 -18.82 -16.72 -20.38
N LEU A 415 -18.04 -17.50 -19.62
CA LEU A 415 -18.45 -18.79 -19.09
C LEU A 415 -19.62 -18.69 -18.10
N ILE A 416 -19.62 -17.69 -17.23
CA ILE A 416 -20.72 -17.42 -16.29
C ILE A 416 -21.97 -16.97 -17.04
N ILE A 417 -21.83 -16.05 -17.99
CA ILE A 417 -22.93 -15.60 -18.84
C ILE A 417 -23.52 -16.78 -19.62
N LEU A 418 -22.69 -17.66 -20.19
CA LEU A 418 -23.13 -18.87 -20.90
C LEU A 418 -23.84 -19.85 -19.97
N ASN A 419 -23.34 -20.08 -18.75
CA ASN A 419 -24.00 -20.94 -17.77
C ASN A 419 -25.34 -20.37 -17.30
N LEU A 420 -25.44 -19.06 -17.07
CA LEU A 420 -26.70 -18.38 -16.76
C LEU A 420 -27.69 -18.49 -17.92
N PHE A 421 -27.22 -18.31 -19.16
CA PHE A 421 -28.05 -18.51 -20.35
C PHE A 421 -28.52 -19.96 -20.48
N ALA A 422 -27.64 -20.94 -20.20
CA ALA A 422 -27.99 -22.35 -20.23
C ALA A 422 -29.02 -22.70 -19.15
N LEU A 423 -28.84 -22.21 -17.93
CA LEU A 423 -29.80 -22.38 -16.83
C LEU A 423 -31.14 -21.71 -17.15
N LEU A 424 -31.13 -20.50 -17.71
CA LEU A 424 -32.34 -19.81 -18.15
C LEU A 424 -33.05 -20.59 -19.25
N ALA A 425 -32.31 -21.12 -20.23
CA ALA A 425 -32.86 -21.94 -21.31
C ALA A 425 -33.48 -23.24 -20.76
N ILE A 426 -32.81 -23.91 -19.83
CA ILE A 426 -33.35 -25.08 -19.14
C ILE A 426 -34.60 -24.71 -18.34
N ALA A 427 -34.59 -23.59 -17.62
CA ALA A 427 -35.75 -23.12 -16.86
C ALA A 427 -36.95 -22.84 -17.78
N ILE A 428 -36.73 -22.16 -18.92
CA ILE A 428 -37.78 -21.94 -19.93
C ILE A 428 -38.30 -23.28 -20.51
N MET A 429 -37.42 -24.25 -20.70
CA MET A 429 -37.78 -25.57 -21.25
C MET A 429 -38.51 -26.47 -20.23
N VAL A 430 -38.24 -26.28 -18.93
CA VAL A 430 -38.87 -27.02 -17.83
C VAL A 430 -40.19 -26.39 -17.41
N VAL A 431 -40.40 -25.08 -17.66
CA VAL A 431 -41.72 -24.44 -17.47
C VAL A 431 -42.71 -25.06 -18.46
N PRO A 432 -43.72 -25.81 -17.99
CA PRO A 432 -44.76 -26.35 -18.86
C PRO A 432 -45.50 -25.17 -19.51
N GLU A 433 -45.91 -25.33 -20.77
CA GLU A 433 -46.67 -24.34 -21.53
C GLU A 433 -47.69 -23.62 -20.64
N LYS A 434 -47.57 -22.29 -20.53
CA LYS A 434 -48.54 -21.47 -19.79
C LYS A 434 -49.94 -21.83 -20.30
N GLU A 435 -50.83 -22.19 -19.37
CA GLU A 435 -52.24 -22.41 -19.70
C GLU A 435 -52.76 -21.22 -20.51
N ASN A 436 -53.37 -21.53 -21.64
CA ASN A 436 -53.82 -20.60 -22.66
C ASN A 436 -54.64 -19.48 -21.99
N TRP A 437 -54.12 -18.25 -21.92
CA TRP A 437 -54.85 -17.08 -21.43
C TRP A 437 -55.92 -16.67 -22.45
N ARG A 438 -56.93 -17.53 -22.59
CA ARG A 438 -58.08 -17.30 -23.43
C ARG A 438 -59.10 -16.57 -22.57
N HIS A 439 -59.29 -15.28 -22.86
CA HIS A 439 -60.41 -14.53 -22.31
C HIS A 439 -61.71 -15.22 -22.73
N VAL A 440 -62.42 -15.82 -21.77
CA VAL A 440 -63.79 -16.26 -21.96
C VAL A 440 -64.66 -15.04 -21.64
N PHE A 441 -65.33 -14.48 -22.66
CA PHE A 441 -66.45 -13.58 -22.43
C PHE A 441 -67.67 -14.45 -22.14
N ASP A 442 -68.29 -14.24 -20.99
CA ASP A 442 -69.69 -14.60 -20.74
C ASP A 442 -70.50 -13.31 -20.63
#